data_AF-A0AAV4Q3H0-F1
#
_entry.id   AF-A0AAV4Q3H0-F1
#
_cell.length_a   1.000
_cell.length_b   1.000
_cell.length_c   1.000
_cell.angle_alpha   90.00
_cell.angle_beta   90.00
_cell.angle_gamma   90.00
#
_symmetry.space_group_name_H-M   'P 1'
#
loop_
_entity.id
_entity.type
_entity.pdbx_description
1 polymer ?
#
loop_
_entity_poly.entity_id
_entity_poly.type
_entity_poly.pdbx_seq_one_letter_code
_entity_poly.pdbx_strand_id
1 'polypeptide(L)'
;MKVTEPKIIQLQQEINRLHENMNAIKRAYYIQLQKVASLKKIEIRNKRALKVREANTSEVTGCQMSKKNPTQRSSWYSNKFFITLFKLLSLKMARRYLPHIYGPKPLSIRLLRKGCTNRPFYHIIAVETDDPCESEGVEQLGIFDPLQNEHNERLLAVNLDRFKHYVAEGAWIKSTVAMLLGQVGVLPQHSHSLTMAWRARQRKIEMENKANNSNTSETK
;
A
#
# COMPACT_ATOMS: atom_id res chain seq x y z
N MET A 1 -21.53 -38.95 27.88
CA MET A 1 -20.65 -38.57 29.00
C MET A 1 -21.06 -37.17 29.48
N LYS A 2 -21.63 -37.04 30.68
CA LYS A 2 -22.00 -35.72 31.22
C LYS A 2 -20.70 -35.01 31.62
N VAL A 3 -20.36 -33.92 30.94
CA VAL A 3 -19.23 -33.07 31.36
C VAL A 3 -19.63 -32.47 32.71
N THR A 4 -18.90 -32.82 33.76
CA THR A 4 -19.16 -32.33 35.12
C THR A 4 -18.95 -30.82 35.16
N GLU A 5 -19.91 -30.08 35.71
CA GLU A 5 -19.91 -28.62 35.91
C GLU A 5 -18.54 -28.01 36.33
N PRO A 6 -17.73 -28.62 37.22
CA PRO A 6 -16.40 -28.07 37.55
C PRO A 6 -15.42 -27.98 36.37
N LYS A 7 -15.53 -28.88 35.38
CA LYS A 7 -14.63 -28.90 34.21
C LYS A 7 -14.94 -27.76 33.24
N ILE A 8 -16.20 -27.33 33.17
CA ILE A 8 -16.64 -26.18 32.37
C ILE A 8 -16.11 -24.88 32.97
N ILE A 9 -16.18 -24.75 34.30
CA ILE A 9 -15.66 -23.57 35.03
C ILE A 9 -14.15 -23.43 34.83
N GLN A 10 -13.40 -24.53 34.91
CA GLN A 10 -11.96 -24.55 34.65
C GLN A 10 -11.62 -24.09 33.22
N LEU A 11 -12.35 -24.60 32.23
CA LEU A 11 -12.18 -24.19 30.83
C LEU A 11 -12.51 -22.70 30.63
N GLN A 12 -13.56 -22.20 31.29
CA GLN A 12 -13.95 -20.79 31.20
C GLN A 12 -12.89 -19.87 31.82
N GLN A 13 -12.29 -20.29 32.94
CA GLN A 13 -11.18 -19.57 33.57
C GLN A 13 -9.94 -19.55 32.67
N GLU A 14 -9.63 -20.66 32.00
CA GLU A 14 -8.53 -20.76 31.04
C GLU A 14 -8.73 -19.81 29.85
N ILE A 15 -9.94 -19.79 29.28
CA ILE A 15 -10.30 -18.88 28.17
C ILE A 15 -10.14 -17.42 28.58
N ASN A 16 -10.59 -17.06 29.79
CA ASN A 16 -10.48 -15.68 30.28
C ASN A 16 -9.02 -15.26 30.46
N ARG A 17 -8.16 -16.15 31.00
CA ARG A 17 -6.71 -15.90 31.10
C ARG A 17 -6.06 -15.69 29.74
N LEU A 18 -6.41 -16.52 28.76
CA LEU A 18 -5.88 -16.39 27.40
C LEU A 18 -6.32 -15.08 26.75
N HIS A 19 -7.56 -14.64 26.96
CA HIS A 19 -8.04 -13.35 26.50
C HIS A 19 -7.29 -12.17 27.14
N GLU A 20 -7.03 -12.22 28.45
CA GLU A 20 -6.25 -11.20 29.15
C GLU A 20 -4.82 -11.12 28.62
N ASN A 21 -4.17 -12.27 28.43
CA ASN A 21 -2.83 -12.36 27.84
C ASN A 21 -2.79 -11.78 26.42
N MET A 22 -3.75 -12.14 25.58
CA MET A 22 -3.85 -11.60 24.22
C MET A 22 -4.06 -10.07 24.25
N ASN A 23 -4.87 -9.56 25.17
CA ASN A 23 -5.08 -8.13 25.34
C ASN A 23 -3.84 -7.40 25.84
N ALA A 24 -3.05 -8.02 26.73
CA ALA A 24 -1.76 -7.48 27.18
C ALA A 24 -0.76 -7.36 26.02
N ILE A 25 -0.67 -8.39 25.16
CA ILE A 25 0.19 -8.38 23.96
C ILE A 25 -0.24 -7.27 23.00
N LYS A 26 -1.55 -7.13 22.73
CA LYS A 26 -2.10 -6.06 21.87
C LYS A 26 -1.77 -4.67 22.42
N ARG A 27 -1.88 -4.47 23.73
CA ARG A 27 -1.53 -3.20 24.40
C ARG A 27 -0.04 -2.90 24.28
N ALA A 28 0.83 -3.88 24.54
CA ALA A 28 2.28 -3.73 24.40
C ALA A 28 2.66 -3.34 22.97
N TYR A 29 2.08 -4.01 21.97
CA TYR A 29 2.29 -3.69 20.55
C TYR A 29 1.84 -2.26 20.20
N TYR A 30 0.68 -1.82 20.71
CA TYR A 30 0.20 -0.45 20.49
C TYR A 30 1.15 0.61 21.07
N ILE A 31 1.68 0.37 22.27
CA ILE A 31 2.68 1.25 22.90
C ILE A 31 3.95 1.32 22.05
N GLN A 32 4.42 0.20 21.50
CA GLN A 32 5.58 0.17 20.61
C GLN A 32 5.35 0.98 19.33
N LEU A 33 4.18 0.84 18.71
CA LEU A 33 3.81 1.62 17.52
C LEU A 33 3.78 3.13 17.81
N GLN A 34 3.24 3.55 18.96
CA GLN A 34 3.22 4.96 19.36
C GLN A 34 4.63 5.53 19.54
N LYS A 35 5.55 4.75 20.14
CA LYS A 35 6.97 5.13 20.27
C LYS A 35 7.66 5.28 18.91
N VAL A 36 7.43 4.35 17.98
CA VAL A 36 7.99 4.44 16.62
C VAL A 36 7.46 5.67 15.88
N ALA A 37 6.15 5.96 16.02
CA ALA A 37 5.54 7.15 15.42
C ALA A 37 6.09 8.46 16.00
N SER A 38 6.33 8.53 17.31
CA SER A 38 6.94 9.71 17.94
C SER A 38 8.38 9.93 17.51
N LEU A 39 9.18 8.86 17.40
CA LEU A 39 10.57 8.93 16.93
C LEU A 39 10.64 9.44 15.48
N LYS A 40 9.74 8.97 14.61
CA LYS A 40 9.67 9.42 13.21
C LYS A 40 9.31 10.91 13.10
N LYS A 41 8.45 11.43 13.98
CA LYS A 41 8.15 12.87 14.08
C LYS A 41 9.37 13.69 14.50
N ILE A 42 10.16 13.19 15.46
CA ILE A 42 11.41 13.83 15.91
C ILE A 42 12.44 13.83 14.79
N GLU A 43 12.61 12.72 14.07
CA GLU A 43 13.53 12.59 12.94
C GLU A 43 13.22 13.62 11.83
N ILE A 44 11.93 13.78 11.49
CA ILE A 44 11.49 14.77 10.51
C ILE A 44 11.80 16.20 10.98
N ARG A 45 11.57 16.52 12.27
CA ARG A 45 11.93 17.83 12.84
C ARG A 45 13.43 18.08 12.77
N ASN A 46 14.25 17.10 13.11
CA ASN A 46 15.71 17.21 13.07
C ASN A 46 16.23 17.42 11.64
N LYS A 47 15.68 16.71 10.65
CA LYS A 47 16.02 16.91 9.23
C LYS A 47 15.67 18.32 8.74
N ARG A 48 14.53 18.87 9.16
CA ARG A 48 14.15 20.26 8.85
C ARG A 48 15.10 21.27 9.49
N ALA A 49 15.46 21.07 10.76
CA ALA A 49 16.38 21.97 11.47
C ALA A 49 17.80 21.96 10.88
N LEU A 50 18.30 20.80 10.45
CA LEU A 50 19.58 20.68 9.73
C LEU A 50 19.56 21.45 8.41
N LYS A 51 18.48 21.31 7.62
CA LYS A 51 18.33 22.03 6.33
C LYS A 51 18.31 23.55 6.49
N VAL A 52 17.70 24.07 7.56
CA VAL A 52 17.70 25.51 7.88
C VAL A 52 19.10 25.97 8.30
N ARG A 53 19.83 25.17 9.09
CA ARG A 53 21.22 25.50 9.47
C ARG A 53 22.15 25.53 8.27
N GLU A 54 22.01 24.58 7.34
CA GLU A 54 22.77 24.55 6.09
C GLU A 54 22.49 25.78 5.22
N ALA A 55 21.22 26.21 5.11
CA ALA A 55 20.84 27.42 4.40
C ALA A 55 21.43 28.70 5.03
N ASN A 56 21.40 28.80 6.36
CA ASN A 56 21.95 29.96 7.07
C ASN A 56 23.49 30.01 7.00
N THR A 57 24.18 28.85 6.94
CA THR A 57 25.64 28.81 6.73
C THR A 57 26.06 29.28 5.34
N SER A 58 25.24 29.08 4.31
CA SER A 58 25.51 29.62 2.96
C SER A 58 25.30 31.13 2.85
N GLU A 59 24.41 31.71 3.66
CA GLU A 59 24.15 33.16 3.68
C GLU A 59 25.26 33.95 4.39
N VAL A 60 25.86 33.39 5.46
CA VAL A 60 26.97 34.04 6.19
C VAL A 60 28.28 34.06 5.38
N THR A 61 28.46 33.15 4.42
CA THR A 61 29.58 33.18 3.45
C THR A 61 29.28 33.99 2.18
N GLY A 62 28.15 34.70 2.13
CA GLY A 62 27.70 35.50 1.00
C GLY A 62 27.98 37.00 1.14
N CYS A 63 29.18 37.42 1.55
CA CYS A 63 29.58 38.83 1.41
C CYS A 63 31.11 39.01 1.43
N GLN A 64 31.71 39.04 0.24
CA GLN A 64 32.75 39.98 -0.23
C GLN A 64 33.44 39.39 -1.47
N MET A 65 32.88 39.64 -2.65
CA MET A 65 33.65 39.64 -3.89
C MET A 65 34.21 41.07 -4.06
N SER A 66 35.38 41.32 -3.48
CA SER A 66 36.20 42.50 -3.78
C SER A 66 37.47 42.05 -4.48
N LYS A 67 37.73 42.68 -5.63
CA LYS A 67 38.81 42.38 -6.58
C LYS A 67 40.20 42.48 -5.93
N LYS A 68 41.01 41.43 -6.00
CA LYS A 68 42.49 41.53 -6.08
C LYS A 68 43.08 40.43 -6.97
N ASN A 69 43.98 40.85 -7.84
CA ASN A 69 44.65 40.07 -8.89
C ASN A 69 45.98 39.46 -8.38
N PRO A 70 46.61 38.56 -9.15
CA PRO A 70 47.27 37.34 -8.67
C PRO A 70 48.74 37.57 -8.33
N THR A 71 49.26 36.86 -7.33
CA THR A 71 50.68 36.49 -7.23
C THR A 71 50.94 35.59 -6.01
N GLN A 72 51.90 34.68 -6.18
CA GLN A 72 52.64 33.90 -5.17
C GLN A 72 52.00 32.61 -4.61
N ARG A 73 52.47 31.50 -5.19
CA ARG A 73 52.64 30.17 -4.61
C ARG A 73 53.06 30.23 -3.14
N SER A 74 52.50 29.35 -2.31
CA SER A 74 53.24 28.22 -1.74
C SER A 74 52.32 27.32 -0.91
N SER A 75 52.63 26.02 -0.97
CA SER A 75 52.50 24.96 0.06
C SER A 75 51.56 25.26 1.23
N TRP A 76 50.60 24.44 1.60
CA TRP A 76 50.85 23.17 2.28
C TRP A 76 49.68 22.20 2.07
N TYR A 77 50.02 21.00 1.63
CA TYR A 77 49.17 19.81 1.71
C TYR A 77 48.79 19.54 3.18
N SER A 78 47.51 19.35 3.47
CA SER A 78 47.08 18.24 4.34
C SER A 78 45.61 17.85 4.11
N ASN A 79 45.46 16.65 3.54
CA ASN A 79 44.36 15.70 3.77
C ASN A 79 42.90 16.15 3.61
N LYS A 80 42.54 16.71 2.45
CA LYS A 80 41.12 16.74 2.00
C LYS A 80 40.86 16.18 0.60
N PHE A 81 41.80 15.42 0.03
CA PHE A 81 41.65 14.83 -1.30
C PHE A 81 41.32 13.33 -1.33
N PHE A 82 41.45 12.61 -0.21
CA PHE A 82 41.19 11.16 -0.18
C PHE A 82 39.79 10.76 0.31
N ILE A 83 39.12 11.61 1.11
CA ILE A 83 37.82 11.24 1.74
C ILE A 83 36.62 11.55 0.85
N THR A 84 36.75 12.50 -0.08
CA THR A 84 35.66 12.92 -0.98
C THR A 84 35.49 12.00 -2.19
N LEU A 85 36.55 11.30 -2.61
CA LEU A 85 36.48 10.36 -3.75
C LEU A 85 35.87 9.00 -3.37
N PHE A 86 36.10 8.53 -2.13
CA PHE A 86 35.54 7.24 -1.68
C PHE A 86 34.03 7.31 -1.38
N LYS A 87 33.52 8.48 -0.99
CA LYS A 87 32.08 8.70 -0.72
C LYS A 87 31.23 8.71 -2.00
N LEU A 88 31.74 9.24 -3.11
CA LEU A 88 30.99 9.29 -4.38
C LEU A 88 31.01 7.96 -5.15
N LEU A 89 32.02 7.12 -4.96
CA LEU A 89 32.10 5.80 -5.59
C LEU A 89 31.29 4.73 -4.83
N SER A 90 31.22 4.82 -3.50
CA SER A 90 30.46 3.89 -2.65
C SER A 90 28.93 4.06 -2.75
N LEU A 91 28.44 5.30 -2.88
CA LEU A 91 26.99 5.58 -2.90
C LEU A 91 26.30 5.27 -4.24
N LYS A 92 27.06 5.15 -5.35
CA LYS A 92 26.53 4.67 -6.65
C LYS A 92 26.52 3.14 -6.76
N MET A 93 27.40 2.43 -6.04
CA MET A 93 27.40 0.97 -5.95
C MET A 93 26.39 0.44 -4.91
N ALA A 94 26.23 1.10 -3.77
CA ALA A 94 25.30 0.65 -2.72
C ALA A 94 23.82 0.70 -3.16
N ARG A 95 23.48 1.58 -4.11
CA ARG A 95 22.13 1.67 -4.70
C ARG A 95 21.82 0.53 -5.69
N ARG A 96 22.84 -0.24 -6.10
CA ARG A 96 22.72 -1.39 -7.00
C ARG A 96 22.74 -2.74 -6.27
N TYR A 97 23.06 -2.75 -4.96
CA TYR A 97 23.27 -3.96 -4.15
C TYR A 97 22.45 -4.02 -2.85
N LEU A 98 21.27 -3.38 -2.79
CA LEU A 98 20.32 -3.57 -1.68
C LEU A 98 18.99 -4.22 -2.13
N PRO A 99 18.97 -5.46 -2.67
CA PRO A 99 17.72 -6.19 -2.89
C PRO A 99 17.44 -7.14 -1.70
N HIS A 100 17.05 -6.63 -0.51
CA HIS A 100 16.60 -7.57 0.55
C HIS A 100 15.62 -7.05 1.61
N ILE A 101 15.09 -5.82 1.54
CA ILE A 101 14.00 -5.42 2.48
C ILE A 101 12.85 -4.68 1.77
N TYR A 102 13.07 -4.20 0.54
CA TYR A 102 12.06 -3.56 -0.32
C TYR A 102 12.24 -3.93 -1.80
N GLY A 103 12.34 -5.23 -2.10
CA GLY A 103 12.35 -5.70 -3.50
C GLY A 103 10.96 -5.58 -4.16
N PRO A 104 10.87 -5.52 -5.49
CA PRO A 104 9.60 -5.72 -6.17
C PRO A 104 9.00 -7.05 -5.71
N LYS A 105 7.71 -7.05 -5.37
CA LYS A 105 6.99 -8.30 -5.05
C LYS A 105 7.02 -9.14 -6.32
N PRO A 106 7.45 -10.42 -6.27
CA PRO A 106 7.63 -11.18 -7.49
C PRO A 106 6.30 -11.38 -8.18
N LEU A 107 5.25 -11.80 -7.46
CA LEU A 107 3.98 -12.22 -8.07
C LEU A 107 2.78 -11.35 -7.68
N SER A 108 1.92 -11.08 -8.65
CA SER A 108 0.67 -10.33 -8.52
C SER A 108 -0.49 -11.04 -9.22
N ILE A 109 -1.66 -11.06 -8.58
CA ILE A 109 -2.90 -11.55 -9.18
C ILE A 109 -3.69 -10.34 -9.69
N ARG A 110 -3.91 -10.29 -11.01
CA ARG A 110 -4.49 -9.14 -11.70
C ARG A 110 -5.43 -9.57 -12.83
N LEU A 111 -6.15 -8.58 -13.38
CA LEU A 111 -7.01 -8.77 -14.54
C LEU A 111 -6.25 -8.43 -15.82
N LEU A 112 -6.21 -9.37 -16.76
CA LEU A 112 -5.74 -9.16 -18.12
C LEU A 112 -6.93 -8.89 -19.02
N ARG A 113 -6.93 -7.75 -19.70
CA ARG A 113 -7.97 -7.41 -20.67
C ARG A 113 -7.76 -8.20 -21.97
N LYS A 114 -8.81 -8.85 -22.43
CA LYS A 114 -8.95 -9.56 -23.70
C LYS A 114 -10.28 -9.14 -24.35
N GLY A 115 -10.58 -9.74 -25.51
CA GLY A 115 -11.79 -9.47 -26.28
C GLY A 115 -11.60 -8.36 -27.32
N CYS A 116 -12.72 -7.90 -27.86
CA CYS A 116 -12.76 -6.92 -28.94
C CYS A 116 -13.12 -5.53 -28.42
N THR A 117 -13.02 -4.51 -29.28
CA THR A 117 -13.56 -3.18 -29.00
C THR A 117 -15.03 -3.28 -28.61
N ASN A 118 -15.44 -2.56 -27.56
CA ASN A 118 -16.80 -2.56 -26.99
C ASN A 118 -17.32 -3.93 -26.45
N ARG A 119 -16.50 -4.98 -26.46
CA ARG A 119 -16.77 -6.29 -25.83
C ARG A 119 -15.59 -6.69 -24.93
N PRO A 120 -15.45 -6.04 -23.75
CA PRO A 120 -14.36 -6.36 -22.83
C PRO A 120 -14.55 -7.74 -22.20
N PHE A 121 -13.46 -8.50 -22.11
CA PHE A 121 -13.39 -9.80 -21.44
C PHE A 121 -12.13 -9.83 -20.60
N TYR A 122 -12.16 -10.43 -19.41
CA TYR A 122 -11.00 -10.41 -18.52
C TYR A 122 -10.57 -11.82 -18.11
N HIS A 123 -9.27 -12.08 -18.14
CA HIS A 123 -8.68 -13.25 -17.49
C HIS A 123 -8.14 -12.84 -16.12
N ILE A 124 -8.36 -13.66 -15.11
CA ILE A 124 -7.68 -13.53 -13.81
C ILE A 124 -6.39 -14.33 -13.92
N ILE A 125 -5.26 -13.64 -13.84
CA ILE A 125 -3.95 -14.23 -14.07
C ILE A 125 -3.00 -13.96 -12.90
N ALA A 126 -2.14 -14.92 -12.61
CA ALA A 126 -0.97 -14.77 -11.75
C ALA A 126 0.23 -14.38 -12.62
N VAL A 127 0.88 -13.27 -12.31
CA VAL A 127 1.92 -12.68 -13.17
C VAL A 127 3.01 -12.04 -12.34
N GLU A 128 4.22 -11.97 -12.88
CA GLU A 128 5.25 -11.18 -12.23
C GLU A 128 4.90 -9.69 -12.24
N THR A 129 5.30 -8.94 -11.21
CA THR A 129 4.91 -7.53 -11.09
C THR A 129 5.47 -6.66 -12.20
N ASP A 130 6.65 -7.01 -12.71
CA ASP A 130 7.37 -6.24 -13.73
C ASP A 130 6.91 -6.57 -15.16
N ASP A 131 6.18 -7.68 -15.34
CA ASP A 131 5.66 -8.07 -16.64
C ASP A 131 4.65 -7.04 -17.17
N PRO A 132 4.60 -6.84 -18.50
CA PRO A 132 3.64 -5.94 -19.12
C PRO A 132 2.20 -6.37 -18.85
N CYS A 133 1.29 -5.39 -18.91
CA CYS A 133 -0.13 -5.58 -18.59
C CYS A 133 -0.84 -6.61 -19.49
N GLU A 134 -0.32 -6.82 -20.71
CA GLU A 134 -0.90 -7.69 -21.74
C GLU A 134 -0.30 -9.09 -21.81
N SER A 135 0.71 -9.38 -20.98
CA SER A 135 1.32 -10.71 -20.87
C SER A 135 0.31 -11.76 -20.41
N GLU A 136 0.45 -12.99 -20.88
CA GLU A 136 -0.43 -14.10 -20.51
C GLU A 136 -0.25 -14.56 -19.06
N GLY A 137 0.87 -14.17 -18.43
CA GLY A 137 1.19 -14.49 -17.05
C GLY A 137 1.87 -15.84 -16.87
N VAL A 138 2.13 -16.18 -15.61
CA VAL A 138 2.63 -17.50 -15.19
C VAL A 138 1.52 -18.54 -15.33
N GLU A 139 0.32 -18.21 -14.84
CA GLU A 139 -0.83 -19.10 -14.87
C GLU A 139 -2.15 -18.31 -14.95
N GLN A 140 -3.10 -18.82 -15.72
CA GLN A 140 -4.48 -18.33 -15.71
C GLN A 140 -5.29 -19.01 -14.59
N LEU A 141 -5.75 -18.21 -13.64
CA LEU A 141 -6.54 -18.67 -12.49
C LEU A 141 -8.03 -18.65 -12.76
N GLY A 142 -8.49 -17.86 -13.73
CA GLY A 142 -9.92 -17.67 -13.95
C GLY A 142 -10.27 -16.70 -15.07
N ILE A 143 -11.57 -16.41 -15.17
CA ILE A 143 -12.19 -15.60 -16.22
C ILE A 143 -13.30 -14.75 -15.59
N PHE A 144 -13.48 -13.53 -16.10
CA PHE A 144 -14.54 -12.61 -15.71
C PHE A 144 -15.15 -11.93 -16.95
N ASP A 145 -16.47 -12.10 -17.13
CA ASP A 145 -17.27 -11.35 -18.11
C ASP A 145 -18.02 -10.21 -17.40
N PRO A 146 -17.67 -8.93 -17.66
CA PRO A 146 -18.36 -7.80 -17.06
C PRO A 146 -19.75 -7.55 -17.64
N LEU A 147 -20.01 -8.04 -18.86
CA LEU A 147 -21.27 -7.87 -19.54
C LEU A 147 -22.24 -8.97 -19.10
N GLN A 148 -23.52 -8.63 -19.10
CA GLN A 148 -24.56 -9.55 -18.70
C GLN A 148 -24.89 -10.52 -19.85
N ASN A 149 -25.16 -11.77 -19.49
CA ASN A 149 -25.74 -12.75 -20.41
C ASN A 149 -27.24 -12.48 -20.63
N GLU A 150 -27.89 -13.32 -21.43
CA GLU A 150 -29.34 -13.28 -21.68
C GLU A 150 -30.18 -13.43 -20.40
N HIS A 151 -29.61 -14.04 -19.36
CA HIS A 151 -30.23 -14.22 -18.05
C HIS A 151 -29.94 -13.08 -17.06
N ASN A 152 -29.33 -11.97 -17.51
CA ASN A 152 -28.92 -10.81 -16.71
C ASN A 152 -27.82 -11.08 -15.65
N GLU A 153 -27.10 -12.20 -15.80
CA GLU A 153 -26.03 -12.63 -14.89
C GLU A 153 -24.66 -12.21 -15.42
N ARG A 154 -23.73 -11.96 -14.50
CA ARG A 154 -22.31 -11.71 -14.84
C ARG A 154 -21.49 -12.93 -14.43
N LEU A 155 -20.75 -13.48 -15.38
CA LEU A 155 -20.03 -14.73 -15.19
C LEU A 155 -18.64 -14.49 -14.62
N LEU A 156 -18.30 -15.25 -13.58
CA LEU A 156 -17.00 -15.26 -12.93
C LEU A 156 -16.63 -16.71 -12.63
N ALA A 157 -15.57 -17.20 -13.27
CA ALA A 157 -15.02 -18.53 -13.04
C ALA A 157 -13.63 -18.40 -12.42
N VAL A 158 -13.39 -19.06 -11.29
CA VAL A 158 -12.10 -18.99 -10.58
C VAL A 158 -11.72 -20.39 -10.09
N ASN A 159 -10.51 -20.83 -10.41
CA ASN A 159 -9.92 -22.00 -9.80
C ASN A 159 -9.45 -21.65 -8.37
N LEU A 160 -10.23 -22.07 -7.38
CA LEU A 160 -9.98 -21.73 -5.98
C LEU A 160 -8.70 -22.36 -5.43
N ASP A 161 -8.33 -23.56 -5.90
CA ASP A 161 -7.16 -24.28 -5.38
C ASP A 161 -5.86 -23.60 -5.81
N ARG A 162 -5.76 -23.26 -7.10
CA ARG A 162 -4.63 -22.51 -7.65
C ARG A 162 -4.58 -21.09 -7.10
N PHE A 163 -5.72 -20.44 -6.95
CA PHE A 163 -5.78 -19.13 -6.30
C PHE A 163 -5.22 -19.18 -4.87
N LYS A 164 -5.65 -20.15 -4.04
CA LYS A 164 -5.16 -20.33 -2.67
C LYS A 164 -3.67 -20.63 -2.63
N HIS A 165 -3.16 -21.45 -3.55
CA HIS A 165 -1.73 -21.73 -3.67
C HIS A 165 -0.91 -20.44 -3.80
N TYR A 166 -1.26 -19.58 -4.75
CA TYR A 166 -0.53 -18.33 -4.97
C TYR A 166 -0.70 -17.33 -3.83
N VAL A 167 -1.87 -17.27 -3.21
CA VAL A 167 -2.05 -16.45 -2.01
C VAL A 167 -1.17 -16.95 -0.86
N ALA A 168 -1.01 -18.27 -0.69
CA ALA A 168 -0.12 -18.86 0.30
C ALA A 168 1.37 -18.58 0.00
N GLU A 169 1.74 -18.52 -1.28
CA GLU A 169 3.08 -18.12 -1.73
C GLU A 169 3.36 -16.61 -1.51
N GLY A 170 2.33 -15.83 -1.15
CA GLY A 170 2.44 -14.40 -0.87
C GLY A 170 2.15 -13.50 -2.07
N ALA A 171 1.42 -14.01 -3.06
CA ALA A 171 1.02 -13.22 -4.22
C ALA A 171 0.16 -12.01 -3.83
N TRP A 172 0.45 -10.85 -4.43
CA TRP A 172 -0.32 -9.64 -4.17
C TRP A 172 -1.58 -9.57 -5.02
N ILE A 173 -2.75 -9.51 -4.39
CA ILE A 173 -4.04 -9.37 -5.08
C ILE A 173 -4.30 -7.89 -5.38
N LYS A 174 -4.60 -7.54 -6.64
CA LYS A 174 -5.04 -6.17 -7.00
C LYS A 174 -6.42 -5.86 -6.42
N SER A 175 -6.68 -4.59 -6.10
CA SER A 175 -7.92 -4.13 -5.47
C SER A 175 -9.18 -4.54 -6.23
N THR A 176 -9.17 -4.48 -7.57
CA THR A 176 -10.31 -4.91 -8.40
C THR A 176 -10.62 -6.39 -8.24
N VAL A 177 -9.59 -7.26 -8.25
CA VAL A 177 -9.76 -8.71 -8.04
C VAL A 177 -10.24 -9.00 -6.62
N ALA A 178 -9.69 -8.29 -5.62
CA ALA A 178 -10.13 -8.42 -4.23
C ALA A 178 -11.59 -8.01 -4.05
N MET A 179 -12.04 -6.95 -4.74
CA MET A 179 -13.45 -6.54 -4.75
C MET A 179 -14.34 -7.63 -5.39
N LEU A 180 -13.96 -8.17 -6.54
CA LEU A 180 -14.72 -9.23 -7.23
C LEU A 180 -14.87 -10.47 -6.35
N LEU A 181 -13.77 -10.97 -5.80
CA LEU A 181 -13.76 -12.15 -4.92
C LEU A 181 -14.47 -11.89 -3.58
N GLY A 182 -14.48 -10.63 -3.12
CA GLY A 182 -15.26 -10.19 -1.97
C GLY A 182 -16.77 -10.28 -2.19
N GLN A 183 -17.24 -10.01 -3.41
CA GLN A 183 -18.66 -10.13 -3.76
C GLN A 183 -19.13 -11.59 -3.81
N VAL A 184 -18.26 -12.52 -4.21
CA VAL A 184 -18.56 -13.96 -4.23
C VAL A 184 -18.49 -14.58 -2.83
N GLY A 185 -17.81 -13.93 -1.88
CA GLY A 185 -17.62 -14.44 -0.52
C GLY A 185 -16.38 -15.32 -0.34
N VAL A 186 -15.47 -15.36 -1.32
CA VAL A 186 -14.16 -16.02 -1.19
C VAL A 186 -13.24 -15.22 -0.28
N LEU A 187 -13.29 -13.89 -0.40
CA LEU A 187 -12.57 -12.93 0.43
C LEU A 187 -13.57 -12.10 1.25
N PRO A 188 -13.15 -11.46 2.35
CA PRO A 188 -13.99 -10.46 3.00
C PRO A 188 -14.25 -9.27 2.07
N GLN A 189 -15.37 -8.59 2.28
CA GLN A 189 -15.73 -7.42 1.49
C GLN A 189 -14.67 -6.32 1.60
N HIS A 190 -14.19 -5.84 0.47
CA HIS A 190 -13.15 -4.82 0.43
C HIS A 190 -13.68 -3.45 0.91
N SER A 191 -12.91 -2.72 1.71
CA SER A 191 -13.29 -1.41 2.28
C SER A 191 -13.73 -0.39 1.23
N HIS A 192 -13.01 -0.31 0.11
CA HIS A 192 -13.38 0.53 -1.04
C HIS A 192 -14.80 0.25 -1.57
N SER A 193 -15.23 -1.02 -1.61
CA SER A 193 -16.59 -1.39 -2.03
C SER A 193 -17.65 -0.75 -1.11
N LEU A 194 -17.44 -0.83 0.21
CA LEU A 194 -18.32 -0.19 1.19
C LEU A 194 -18.35 1.33 1.05
N THR A 195 -17.18 1.96 0.89
CA THR A 195 -17.07 3.42 0.68
C THR A 195 -17.80 3.87 -0.59
N MET A 196 -17.68 3.12 -1.69
CA MET A 196 -18.40 3.42 -2.93
C MET A 196 -19.91 3.31 -2.75
N ALA A 197 -20.38 2.26 -2.06
CA ALA A 197 -21.80 2.09 -1.77
C ALA A 197 -22.35 3.25 -0.91
N TRP A 198 -21.61 3.69 0.11
CA TRP A 198 -22.00 4.84 0.92
C TRP A 198 -22.08 6.12 0.08
N ARG A 199 -21.07 6.40 -0.75
CA ARG A 199 -21.07 7.57 -1.65
C ARG A 199 -22.24 7.54 -2.64
N ALA A 200 -22.56 6.37 -3.20
CA ALA A 200 -23.68 6.22 -4.14
C ALA A 200 -25.03 6.54 -3.46
N ARG A 201 -25.22 6.11 -2.20
CA ARG A 201 -26.42 6.44 -1.42
C ARG A 201 -26.56 7.93 -1.16
N GLN A 202 -25.46 8.60 -0.76
CA GLN A 202 -25.49 10.05 -0.52
C GLN A 202 -25.88 10.82 -1.79
N ARG A 203 -25.28 10.50 -2.94
CA ARG A 203 -25.65 11.13 -4.21
C ARG A 203 -27.11 10.91 -4.56
N LYS A 204 -27.67 9.72 -4.30
CA LYS A 204 -29.09 9.44 -4.55
C LYS A 204 -29.99 10.38 -3.73
N ILE A 205 -29.68 10.51 -2.43
CA ILE A 205 -30.40 11.41 -1.51
C ILE A 205 -30.29 12.87 -1.97
N GLU A 206 -29.09 13.32 -2.36
CA GLU A 206 -28.86 14.67 -2.88
C GLU A 206 -29.68 14.94 -4.16
N MET A 207 -29.74 13.98 -5.07
CA MET A 207 -30.52 14.07 -6.31
C MET A 207 -32.03 14.11 -6.04
N GLU A 208 -32.53 13.29 -5.11
CA GLU A 208 -33.93 13.29 -4.67
C GLU A 208 -34.30 14.62 -4.02
N ASN A 209 -33.47 15.14 -3.11
CA ASN A 209 -33.67 16.45 -2.49
C ASN A 209 -33.69 17.58 -3.51
N LYS A 210 -32.78 17.55 -4.50
CA LYS A 210 -32.74 18.53 -5.58
C LYS A 210 -34.03 18.50 -6.43
N ALA A 211 -34.54 17.32 -6.76
CA ALA A 211 -35.78 17.15 -7.50
C ALA A 211 -37.01 17.62 -6.70
N ASN A 212 -37.07 17.37 -5.40
CA ASN A 212 -38.16 17.84 -4.54
C ASN A 212 -38.18 19.38 -4.43
N ASN A 213 -36.99 19.99 -4.34
CA ASN A 213 -36.87 21.45 -4.29
C ASN A 213 -37.32 22.12 -5.60
N SER A 214 -36.99 21.56 -6.77
CA SER A 214 -37.46 22.10 -8.06
C SER A 214 -38.99 22.01 -8.20
N ASN A 215 -39.58 20.89 -7.79
CA ASN A 215 -41.03 20.72 -7.86
C ASN A 215 -41.77 21.69 -6.93
N THR A 216 -41.20 21.95 -5.74
CA THR A 216 -41.77 22.90 -4.77
C THR A 216 -41.75 24.34 -5.31
N SER A 217 -40.71 24.72 -6.06
CA SER A 217 -40.64 26.03 -6.71
C SER A 217 -41.60 26.21 -7.88
N GLU A 218 -42.05 25.14 -8.53
CA GLU A 218 -43.02 25.21 -9.63
C GLU A 218 -44.47 25.29 -9.13
N THR A 219 -44.74 24.82 -7.91
CA THR A 219 -46.09 24.84 -7.31
C THR A 219 -46.45 26.13 -6.56
N LYS A 220 -45.52 27.09 -6.42
CA LYS A 220 -45.72 28.38 -5.74
C LYS A 220 -45.72 29.52 -6.74
#